data_AF-A0A1L0DKN1-F1
#
_entry.id   AF-A0A1L0DKN1-F1
#
_cell.length_a   1.000
_cell.length_b   1.000
_cell.length_c   1.000
_cell.angle_alpha   90.00
_cell.angle_beta   90.00
_cell.angle_gamma   90.00
#
_symmetry.space_group_name_H-M   'P 1'
#
loop_
_entity.id
_entity.type
_entity.pdbx_description
1 polymer ?
#
loop_
_entity_poly.entity_id
_entity_poly.type
_entity_poly.pdbx_seq_one_letter_code
_entity_poly.pdbx_strand_id
1 'polypeptide(L)'
;MSEPTINFSIQTQHAQFSVPNELIKKNFKAIQKLVEKQKKQIADEIAKIKKDPTMDSQQKLAIIRKLIKNFESLQKKIEQAIKKDDDYRKRFRARTHHLAKLEKFVVSTPKDMGDKEEQADDKVLDLHNEGLINWYREVTNLLIIDYLIKSNNRKESNLGIKLMRSLQATSFPQIAELIDYDVYENFNQVYLSINDDHDLDLISAWYNENRNSLKRINSNLQFEIHYCKYLSMVEKGEVAEAIEYCKTNLAPYANRSNYNVDDLVNYEQNKKRLTEVGAPLVYLVKLTPETKFTSDYPWKSLLKPSEKAPVTPMYLSLIKLFSDSRWKGLSQCFTEDFTKIYGLSNTYPLLVYLSAGISSLKTKSCYCNQQNTIFKSDAGRDVSLNLDSNSYRDLSLRGPNQYYKLLHKINQCPVCSPELYRLSQNLPYAQLITSIFDNPFKLPNGNIYPFDKLLNPIDKAESENVVRKGKVQDPLTQEIFFIDDCVRVFPA
;
A
#
# COMPACT_ATOMS: atom_id res chain seq x y z
N MET A 1 14.66 23.14 -9.04
CA MET A 1 13.45 22.35 -9.33
C MET A 1 13.33 22.29 -10.83
N SER A 2 13.27 21.11 -11.44
CA SER A 2 12.96 20.98 -12.87
C SER A 2 11.61 21.63 -13.12
N GLU A 3 11.51 22.45 -14.17
CA GLU A 3 10.25 23.09 -14.55
C GLU A 3 9.16 22.01 -14.77
N PRO A 4 7.89 22.29 -14.43
CA PRO A 4 6.81 21.32 -14.61
C PRO A 4 6.51 21.20 -16.10
N THR A 5 7.15 20.26 -16.76
CA THR A 5 6.99 20.05 -18.19
C THR A 5 5.97 18.96 -18.50
N ILE A 6 5.56 18.90 -19.77
CA ILE A 6 4.69 17.83 -20.26
C ILE A 6 5.38 16.47 -20.11
N ASN A 7 6.64 16.33 -20.53
CA ASN A 7 7.31 15.02 -20.49
C ASN A 7 7.48 14.53 -19.04
N PHE A 8 7.80 15.43 -18.10
CA PHE A 8 7.84 15.08 -16.68
C PHE A 8 6.48 14.55 -16.18
N SER A 9 5.39 15.21 -16.56
CA SER A 9 4.03 14.81 -16.18
C SER A 9 3.63 13.46 -16.79
N ILE A 10 4.05 13.17 -18.02
CA ILE A 10 3.81 11.87 -18.68
C ILE A 10 4.64 10.77 -18.02
N GLN A 11 5.93 11.00 -17.77
CA GLN A 11 6.85 10.03 -17.17
C GLN A 11 6.38 9.61 -15.77
N THR A 12 5.96 10.56 -14.94
CA THR A 12 5.48 10.29 -13.58
C THR A 12 4.19 9.47 -13.54
N GLN A 13 3.39 9.51 -14.61
CA GLN A 13 2.11 8.79 -14.69
C GLN A 13 2.18 7.50 -15.53
N HIS A 14 3.32 7.15 -16.13
CA HIS A 14 3.44 5.99 -17.03
C HIS A 14 2.98 4.66 -16.39
N ALA A 15 3.20 4.48 -15.08
CA ALA A 15 2.80 3.27 -14.35
C ALA A 15 1.28 2.98 -14.42
N GLN A 16 0.45 4.01 -14.64
CA GLN A 16 -1.01 3.84 -14.77
C GLN A 16 -1.42 2.97 -15.97
N PHE A 17 -0.53 2.75 -16.94
CA PHE A 17 -0.83 1.91 -18.12
C PHE A 17 -0.50 0.43 -17.93
N SER A 18 0.17 0.06 -16.84
CA SER A 18 0.59 -1.33 -16.59
C SER A 18 -0.59 -2.28 -16.43
N VAL A 19 -1.57 -1.91 -15.61
CA VAL A 19 -2.71 -2.78 -15.28
C VAL A 19 -3.55 -3.12 -16.51
N PRO A 20 -4.05 -2.16 -17.33
CA PRO A 20 -4.82 -2.51 -18.51
C PRO A 20 -4.02 -3.33 -19.52
N ASN A 21 -2.70 -3.08 -19.63
CA ASN A 21 -1.83 -3.87 -20.50
C ASN A 21 -1.81 -5.35 -20.08
N GLU A 22 -1.63 -5.62 -18.80
CA GLU A 22 -1.66 -6.99 -18.28
C GLU A 22 -3.05 -7.64 -18.38
N LEU A 23 -4.13 -6.87 -18.19
CA LEU A 23 -5.50 -7.35 -18.38
C LEU A 23 -5.76 -7.77 -19.83
N ILE A 24 -5.36 -6.95 -20.81
CA ILE A 24 -5.47 -7.29 -22.24
C ILE A 24 -4.64 -8.55 -22.56
N LYS A 25 -3.39 -8.62 -22.09
CA LYS A 25 -2.54 -9.81 -22.30
C LYS A 25 -3.17 -11.08 -21.71
N LYS A 26 -3.74 -11.00 -20.50
CA LYS A 26 -4.41 -12.13 -19.84
C LYS A 26 -5.65 -12.56 -20.63
N ASN A 27 -6.47 -11.60 -21.05
CA ASN A 27 -7.66 -11.86 -21.85
C ASN A 27 -7.32 -12.49 -23.22
N PHE A 28 -6.33 -11.93 -23.92
CA PHE A 28 -5.86 -12.46 -25.21
C PHE A 28 -5.37 -13.91 -25.09
N LYS A 29 -4.54 -14.22 -24.08
CA LYS A 29 -4.10 -15.60 -23.82
C LYS A 29 -5.26 -16.54 -23.48
N ALA A 30 -6.28 -16.05 -22.78
CA ALA A 30 -7.48 -16.84 -22.48
C ALA A 30 -8.27 -17.15 -23.76
N ILE A 31 -8.47 -16.18 -24.64
CA ILE A 31 -9.10 -16.37 -25.96
C ILE A 31 -8.32 -17.38 -26.78
N GLN A 32 -6.98 -17.23 -26.88
CA GLN A 32 -6.12 -18.15 -27.62
C GLN A 32 -6.27 -19.60 -27.11
N LYS A 33 -6.25 -19.81 -25.79
CA LYS A 33 -6.46 -21.13 -25.19
C LYS A 33 -7.84 -21.71 -25.51
N LEU A 34 -8.90 -20.89 -25.49
CA LEU A 34 -10.25 -21.34 -25.83
C LEU A 34 -10.34 -21.78 -27.28
N VAL A 35 -9.77 -21.02 -28.21
CA VAL A 35 -9.75 -21.32 -29.65
C VAL A 35 -8.96 -22.60 -29.92
N GLU A 36 -7.74 -22.73 -29.39
CA GLU A 36 -6.91 -23.93 -29.60
C GLU A 36 -7.53 -25.19 -28.99
N LYS A 37 -8.13 -25.08 -27.80
CA LYS A 37 -8.86 -26.20 -27.18
C LYS A 37 -10.04 -26.65 -28.04
N GLN A 38 -10.83 -25.71 -28.54
CA GLN A 38 -11.97 -26.04 -29.38
C GLN A 38 -11.52 -26.65 -30.72
N LYS A 39 -10.51 -26.07 -31.37
CA LYS A 39 -9.92 -26.58 -32.62
C LYS A 39 -9.48 -28.03 -32.49
N LYS A 40 -8.77 -28.37 -31.40
CA LYS A 40 -8.36 -29.75 -31.09
C LYS A 40 -9.57 -30.66 -30.87
N GLN A 41 -10.54 -30.24 -30.06
CA GLN A 41 -11.74 -31.03 -29.78
C GLN A 41 -12.53 -31.37 -31.06
N ILE A 42 -12.66 -30.41 -31.99
CA ILE A 42 -13.34 -30.64 -33.27
C ILE A 42 -12.58 -31.65 -34.13
N ALA A 43 -11.26 -31.48 -34.24
CA ALA A 43 -10.43 -32.40 -35.02
C ALA A 43 -10.56 -33.84 -34.49
N ASP A 44 -10.54 -34.01 -33.17
CA ASP A 44 -10.69 -35.31 -32.52
C ASP A 44 -12.07 -35.93 -32.76
N GLU A 45 -13.16 -35.16 -32.59
CA GLU A 45 -14.53 -35.66 -32.79
C GLU A 45 -14.83 -35.97 -34.27
N ILE A 46 -14.34 -35.16 -35.22
CA ILE A 46 -14.48 -35.45 -36.66
C ILE A 46 -13.66 -36.69 -37.04
N ALA A 47 -12.46 -36.86 -36.48
CA ALA A 47 -11.65 -38.05 -36.70
C ALA A 47 -12.35 -39.32 -36.19
N LYS A 48 -13.03 -39.26 -35.04
CA LYS A 48 -13.86 -40.37 -34.52
C LYS A 48 -14.96 -40.76 -35.50
N ILE A 49 -15.72 -39.78 -36.00
CA ILE A 49 -16.79 -40.02 -36.98
C ILE A 49 -16.26 -40.68 -38.25
N LYS A 50 -15.08 -40.25 -38.74
CA LYS A 50 -14.49 -40.77 -39.98
C LYS A 50 -13.89 -42.17 -39.84
N LYS A 51 -13.31 -42.49 -38.67
CA LYS A 51 -12.55 -43.73 -38.46
C LYS A 51 -13.41 -44.91 -38.02
N ASP A 52 -14.63 -44.68 -37.54
CA ASP A 52 -15.49 -45.74 -37.01
C ASP A 52 -16.60 -46.11 -38.01
N PRO A 53 -16.43 -47.19 -38.80
CA PRO A 53 -17.43 -47.66 -39.75
C PRO A 53 -18.66 -48.28 -39.07
N THR A 54 -18.63 -48.56 -37.77
CA THR A 54 -19.74 -49.20 -37.03
C THR A 54 -20.75 -48.22 -36.46
N MET A 55 -20.46 -46.92 -36.47
CA MET A 55 -21.34 -45.89 -35.94
C MET A 55 -22.58 -45.67 -36.83
N ASP A 56 -23.76 -45.81 -36.22
CA ASP A 56 -25.04 -45.54 -36.87
C ASP A 56 -25.21 -44.04 -37.21
N SER A 57 -26.02 -43.76 -38.23
CA SER A 57 -26.33 -42.41 -38.70
C SER A 57 -26.90 -41.52 -37.60
N GLN A 58 -27.69 -42.06 -36.66
CA GLN A 58 -28.22 -41.29 -35.54
C GLN A 58 -27.12 -40.87 -34.56
N GLN A 59 -26.14 -41.74 -34.31
CA GLN A 59 -25.00 -41.45 -33.43
C GLN A 59 -24.08 -40.39 -34.03
N LYS A 60 -23.83 -40.45 -35.34
CA LYS A 60 -23.06 -39.43 -36.08
C LYS A 60 -23.74 -38.06 -36.01
N LEU A 61 -25.06 -38.01 -36.23
CA LEU A 61 -25.85 -36.78 -36.09
C LEU A 61 -25.82 -36.23 -34.65
N ALA A 62 -25.85 -37.09 -33.63
CA ALA A 62 -25.76 -36.66 -32.23
C ALA A 62 -24.42 -35.98 -31.93
N ILE A 63 -23.29 -36.50 -32.43
CA ILE A 63 -21.97 -35.88 -32.28
C ILE A 63 -21.92 -34.52 -32.99
N ILE A 64 -22.45 -34.41 -34.21
CA ILE A 64 -22.49 -33.14 -34.94
C ILE A 64 -23.33 -32.10 -34.17
N ARG A 65 -24.51 -32.49 -33.67
CA ARG A 65 -25.34 -31.59 -32.82
C ARG A 65 -24.61 -31.14 -31.56
N LYS A 66 -23.84 -32.03 -30.93
CA LYS A 66 -22.99 -31.69 -29.77
C LYS A 66 -21.89 -30.70 -30.16
N LEU A 67 -21.25 -30.88 -31.33
CA LEU A 67 -20.25 -29.95 -31.84
C LEU A 67 -20.85 -28.55 -32.10
N ILE A 68 -22.03 -28.48 -32.73
CA ILE A 68 -22.75 -27.22 -32.95
C ILE A 68 -23.00 -26.50 -31.62
N LYS A 69 -23.56 -27.20 -30.61
CA LYS A 69 -23.77 -26.62 -29.27
C LYS A 69 -22.49 -26.12 -28.62
N ASN A 70 -21.37 -26.83 -28.80
CA ASN A 70 -20.07 -26.38 -28.27
C ASN A 70 -19.57 -25.11 -28.98
N PHE A 71 -19.80 -24.98 -30.29
CA PHE A 71 -19.47 -23.77 -31.04
C PHE A 71 -20.31 -22.57 -30.64
N GLU A 72 -21.62 -22.75 -30.44
CA GLU A 72 -22.50 -21.70 -29.91
C GLU A 72 -22.04 -21.23 -28.52
N SER A 73 -21.60 -22.16 -27.66
CA SER A 73 -21.01 -21.82 -26.36
C SER A 73 -19.68 -21.07 -26.50
N LEU A 74 -18.83 -21.48 -27.45
CA LEU A 74 -17.58 -20.78 -27.73
C LEU A 74 -17.85 -19.35 -28.21
N GLN A 75 -18.80 -19.17 -29.14
CA GLN A 75 -19.18 -17.86 -29.66
C GLN A 75 -19.57 -16.92 -28.52
N LYS A 76 -20.49 -17.36 -27.63
CA LYS A 76 -20.89 -16.57 -26.45
C LYS A 76 -19.71 -16.19 -25.56
N LYS A 77 -18.76 -17.12 -25.34
CA LYS A 77 -17.55 -16.86 -24.54
C LYS A 77 -16.60 -15.86 -25.20
N ILE A 78 -16.42 -15.95 -26.52
CA ILE A 78 -15.59 -15.00 -27.27
C ILE A 78 -16.24 -13.61 -27.27
N GLU A 79 -17.55 -13.51 -27.47
CA GLU A 79 -18.29 -12.24 -27.39
C GLU A 79 -18.11 -11.56 -26.03
N GLN A 80 -18.18 -12.33 -24.93
CA GLN A 80 -17.89 -11.82 -23.58
C GLN A 80 -16.42 -11.36 -23.44
N ALA A 81 -15.48 -12.11 -24.01
CA ALA A 81 -14.06 -11.75 -23.96
C ALA A 81 -13.76 -10.48 -24.79
N ILE A 82 -14.43 -10.28 -25.92
CA ILE A 82 -14.33 -9.04 -26.73
C ILE A 82 -14.87 -7.85 -25.93
N LYS A 83 -16.04 -7.99 -25.28
CA LYS A 83 -16.58 -6.93 -24.41
C LYS A 83 -15.62 -6.53 -23.29
N LYS A 84 -14.90 -7.50 -22.70
CA LYS A 84 -13.85 -7.23 -21.71
C LYS A 84 -12.66 -6.49 -22.33
N ASP A 85 -12.23 -6.89 -23.53
CA ASP A 85 -11.14 -6.20 -24.24
C ASP A 85 -11.49 -4.75 -24.55
N ASP A 86 -12.73 -4.49 -24.99
CA ASP A 86 -13.24 -3.14 -25.24
C ASP A 86 -13.24 -2.28 -23.97
N ASP A 87 -13.61 -2.85 -22.81
CA ASP A 87 -13.54 -2.15 -21.52
C ASP A 87 -12.10 -1.75 -21.18
N TYR A 88 -11.13 -2.67 -21.33
CA TYR A 88 -9.72 -2.38 -21.07
C TYR A 88 -9.17 -1.32 -22.03
N ARG A 89 -9.57 -1.34 -23.30
CA ARG A 89 -9.20 -0.31 -24.29
C ARG A 89 -9.80 1.05 -23.97
N LYS A 90 -11.01 1.12 -23.39
CA LYS A 90 -11.59 2.39 -22.94
C LYS A 90 -10.72 3.06 -21.88
N ARG A 91 -10.14 2.30 -20.94
CA ARG A 91 -9.21 2.82 -19.92
C ARG A 91 -7.98 3.46 -20.57
N PHE A 92 -7.37 2.81 -21.55
CA PHE A 92 -6.26 3.38 -22.32
C PHE A 92 -6.66 4.70 -22.99
N ARG A 93 -7.78 4.71 -23.72
CA ARG A 93 -8.26 5.92 -24.41
C ARG A 93 -8.54 7.06 -23.44
N ALA A 94 -9.18 6.78 -22.30
CA ALA A 94 -9.47 7.78 -21.27
C ALA A 94 -8.18 8.37 -20.69
N ARG A 95 -7.19 7.53 -20.37
CA ARG A 95 -5.88 7.95 -19.84
C ARG A 95 -5.08 8.77 -20.84
N THR A 96 -4.99 8.32 -22.08
CA THR A 96 -4.34 9.06 -23.16
C THR A 96 -5.03 10.41 -23.40
N HIS A 97 -6.36 10.43 -23.43
CA HIS A 97 -7.12 11.68 -23.59
C HIS A 97 -6.91 12.63 -22.40
N HIS A 98 -6.89 12.12 -21.17
CA HIS A 98 -6.65 12.92 -19.97
C HIS A 98 -5.24 13.54 -19.95
N LEU A 99 -4.21 12.80 -20.39
CA LEU A 99 -2.85 13.32 -20.55
C LEU A 99 -2.73 14.33 -21.69
N ALA A 100 -3.38 14.07 -22.84
CA ALA A 100 -3.35 14.97 -24.00
C ALA A 100 -3.95 16.36 -23.70
N LYS A 101 -4.75 16.51 -22.64
CA LYS A 101 -5.22 17.83 -22.18
C LYS A 101 -4.07 18.76 -21.81
N LEU A 102 -2.94 18.23 -21.34
CA LEU A 102 -1.78 19.04 -20.90
C LEU A 102 -1.22 19.91 -22.03
N GLU A 103 -1.31 19.47 -23.29
CA GLU A 103 -0.86 20.26 -24.44
C GLU A 103 -1.59 21.60 -24.57
N LYS A 104 -2.80 21.71 -24.02
CA LYS A 104 -3.61 22.94 -24.04
C LYS A 104 -3.23 23.94 -22.95
N PHE A 105 -2.36 23.53 -22.02
CA PHE A 105 -2.03 24.30 -20.81
C PHE A 105 -0.56 24.69 -20.77
N VAL A 106 0.07 24.85 -21.93
CA VAL A 106 1.48 25.25 -22.05
C VAL A 106 1.63 26.76 -22.07
N VAL A 107 2.79 27.25 -21.65
CA VAL A 107 3.15 28.67 -21.77
C VAL A 107 3.23 29.05 -23.25
N SER A 108 2.55 30.13 -23.65
CA SER A 108 2.66 30.67 -25.00
C SER A 108 4.07 31.22 -25.22
N THR A 109 4.88 30.57 -26.06
CA THR A 109 6.17 31.12 -26.49
C THR A 109 5.92 32.29 -27.47
N PRO A 110 6.53 33.47 -27.26
CA PRO A 110 6.47 34.57 -28.24
C PRO A 110 7.08 34.11 -29.56
N LYS A 111 6.39 34.33 -30.68
CA LYS A 111 6.83 33.95 -32.03
C LYS A 111 7.99 34.81 -32.60
N ASP A 112 8.50 35.79 -31.85
CA ASP A 112 9.39 36.85 -32.36
C ASP A 112 10.89 36.70 -31.99
N MET A 113 11.34 35.51 -31.57
CA MET A 113 12.78 35.22 -31.51
C MET A 113 13.13 34.23 -32.64
N GLY A 114 13.72 34.79 -33.69
CA GLY A 114 13.85 34.17 -35.00
C GLY A 114 14.54 32.81 -35.04
N ASP A 115 14.07 32.00 -35.99
CA ASP A 115 14.78 31.02 -36.82
C ASP A 115 16.00 30.32 -36.21
N LYS A 116 15.85 29.87 -34.97
CA LYS A 116 16.57 28.72 -34.42
C LYS A 116 15.51 27.78 -33.88
N GLU A 117 14.96 26.97 -34.77
CA GLU A 117 14.26 25.72 -34.43
C GLU A 117 15.24 24.74 -33.77
N GLU A 118 15.81 25.11 -32.62
CA GLU A 118 16.19 24.10 -31.65
C GLU A 118 14.89 23.67 -30.98
N GLN A 119 14.39 22.51 -31.39
CA GLN A 119 13.34 21.78 -30.72
C GLN A 119 13.62 21.73 -29.22
N ALA A 120 13.04 22.66 -28.46
CA ALA A 120 12.83 22.43 -27.05
C ALA A 120 11.82 21.26 -26.97
N ASP A 121 12.34 20.04 -26.89
CA ASP A 121 11.60 18.77 -26.90
C ASP A 121 10.57 18.65 -25.76
N ASP A 122 10.58 19.59 -24.82
CA ASP A 122 9.73 19.58 -23.65
C ASP A 122 9.07 20.95 -23.41
N LYS A 123 7.74 20.97 -23.49
CA LYS A 123 6.95 22.19 -23.29
C LYS A 123 6.67 22.40 -21.81
N VAL A 124 6.88 23.62 -21.34
CA VAL A 124 6.62 24.04 -19.96
C VAL A 124 5.13 24.30 -19.76
N LEU A 125 4.57 23.79 -18.66
CA LEU A 125 3.18 24.00 -18.28
C LEU A 125 2.98 25.38 -17.63
N ASP A 126 1.89 26.04 -18.01
CA ASP A 126 1.48 27.32 -17.44
C ASP A 126 0.73 27.10 -16.11
N LEU A 127 1.45 27.30 -15.01
CA LEU A 127 0.91 27.16 -13.65
C LEU A 127 -0.19 28.18 -13.30
N HIS A 128 -0.37 29.24 -14.10
CA HIS A 128 -1.45 30.21 -13.92
C HIS A 128 -2.72 29.83 -14.70
N ASN A 129 -2.67 28.80 -15.55
CA ASN A 129 -3.81 28.32 -16.30
C ASN A 129 -4.84 27.64 -15.38
N GLU A 130 -6.07 28.17 -15.34
CA GLU A 130 -7.15 27.59 -14.52
C GLU A 130 -7.47 26.13 -14.90
N GLY A 131 -7.38 25.79 -16.18
CA GLY A 131 -7.59 24.43 -16.68
C GLY A 131 -6.54 23.44 -16.16
N LEU A 132 -5.29 23.87 -16.06
CA LEU A 132 -4.22 23.07 -15.45
C LEU A 132 -4.44 22.88 -13.96
N ILE A 133 -4.83 23.94 -13.24
CA ILE A 133 -5.15 23.87 -11.81
C ILE A 133 -6.29 22.86 -11.57
N ASN A 134 -7.34 22.89 -12.40
CA ASN A 134 -8.42 21.92 -12.31
C ASN A 134 -7.95 20.49 -12.63
N TRP A 135 -7.08 20.33 -13.64
CA TRP A 135 -6.49 19.04 -13.98
C TRP A 135 -5.68 18.45 -12.80
N TYR A 136 -4.86 19.26 -12.11
CA TYR A 136 -4.15 18.80 -10.90
C TYR A 136 -5.09 18.44 -9.75
N ARG A 137 -6.23 19.13 -9.61
CA ARG A 137 -7.27 18.74 -8.64
C ARG A 137 -7.87 17.37 -8.99
N GLU A 138 -8.16 17.12 -10.27
CA GLU A 138 -8.60 15.80 -10.74
C GLU A 138 -7.57 14.72 -10.40
N VAL A 139 -6.29 14.95 -10.69
CA VAL A 139 -5.19 14.02 -10.34
C VAL A 139 -5.10 13.78 -8.83
N THR A 140 -5.26 14.84 -8.02
CA THR A 140 -5.26 14.72 -6.56
C THR A 140 -6.42 13.84 -6.07
N ASN A 141 -7.62 14.03 -6.64
CA ASN A 141 -8.76 13.16 -6.34
C ASN A 141 -8.50 11.71 -6.73
N LEU A 142 -7.86 11.45 -7.88
CA LEU A 142 -7.48 10.11 -8.29
C LEU A 142 -6.51 9.47 -7.29
N LEU A 143 -5.50 10.21 -6.82
CA LEU A 143 -4.53 9.73 -5.83
C LEU A 143 -5.18 9.40 -4.48
N ILE A 144 -6.13 10.22 -4.03
CA ILE A 144 -6.89 9.97 -2.81
C ILE A 144 -7.74 8.72 -2.96
N ILE A 145 -8.48 8.59 -4.06
CA ILE A 145 -9.31 7.42 -4.33
C ILE A 145 -8.45 6.16 -4.41
N ASP A 146 -7.36 6.18 -5.17
CA ASP A 146 -6.43 5.06 -5.30
C ASP A 146 -5.90 4.60 -3.93
N TYR A 147 -5.47 5.55 -3.09
CA TYR A 147 -5.03 5.25 -1.73
C TYR A 147 -6.15 4.62 -0.89
N LEU A 148 -7.36 5.19 -0.90
CA LEU A 148 -8.49 4.68 -0.12
C LEU A 148 -8.96 3.30 -0.59
N ILE A 149 -8.91 3.03 -1.89
CA ILE A 149 -9.26 1.72 -2.45
C ILE A 149 -8.26 0.68 -1.97
N LYS A 150 -6.95 0.96 -2.08
CA LYS A 150 -5.88 0.01 -1.76
C LYS A 150 -5.64 -0.18 -0.26
N SER A 151 -5.92 0.82 0.56
CA SER A 151 -5.77 0.76 2.02
C SER A 151 -7.04 0.25 2.73
N ASN A 152 -8.01 -0.25 1.97
CA ASN A 152 -9.29 -0.67 2.50
C ASN A 152 -9.13 -1.88 3.44
N ASN A 153 -9.63 -1.73 4.65
CA ASN A 153 -9.67 -2.76 5.69
C ASN A 153 -11.11 -3.12 6.09
N ARG A 154 -12.11 -2.74 5.28
CA ARG A 154 -13.54 -2.90 5.59
C ARG A 154 -14.18 -3.88 4.61
N LYS A 155 -14.86 -4.91 5.13
CA LYS A 155 -15.60 -5.90 4.33
C LYS A 155 -16.84 -5.33 3.66
N GLU A 156 -17.63 -4.56 4.41
CA GLU A 156 -18.96 -4.12 3.95
C GLU A 156 -18.91 -3.03 2.88
N SER A 157 -17.86 -2.19 2.89
CA SER A 157 -17.75 -1.13 1.90
C SER A 157 -16.35 -0.59 1.74
N ASN A 158 -15.98 -0.30 0.49
CA ASN A 158 -14.77 0.42 0.16
C ASN A 158 -15.05 1.93 0.04
N LEU A 159 -14.45 2.72 0.93
CA LEU A 159 -14.65 4.18 0.96
C LEU A 159 -14.15 4.88 -0.31
N GLY A 160 -13.07 4.38 -0.92
CA GLY A 160 -12.54 4.93 -2.16
C GLY A 160 -13.51 4.71 -3.33
N ILE A 161 -14.16 3.54 -3.41
CA ILE A 161 -15.21 3.28 -4.41
C ILE A 161 -16.42 4.18 -4.19
N LYS A 162 -16.83 4.40 -2.93
CA LYS A 162 -17.92 5.34 -2.61
C LYS A 162 -17.59 6.76 -3.07
N LEU A 163 -16.38 7.24 -2.77
CA LEU A 163 -15.91 8.57 -3.19
C LEU A 163 -15.83 8.68 -4.72
N MET A 164 -15.30 7.65 -5.38
CA MET A 164 -15.24 7.58 -6.85
C MET A 164 -16.63 7.73 -7.47
N ARG A 165 -17.62 6.96 -7.00
CA ARG A 165 -19.00 7.03 -7.51
C ARG A 165 -19.64 8.39 -7.27
N SER A 166 -19.40 9.02 -6.11
CA SER A 166 -19.91 10.38 -5.87
C SER A 166 -19.30 11.42 -6.81
N LEU A 167 -17.98 11.37 -7.05
CA LEU A 167 -17.33 12.29 -7.97
C LEU A 167 -17.73 12.03 -9.42
N GLN A 168 -17.93 10.77 -9.78
CA GLN A 168 -18.42 10.38 -11.11
C GLN A 168 -19.78 11.00 -11.44
N ALA A 169 -20.68 11.04 -10.47
CA ALA A 169 -22.03 11.59 -10.65
C ALA A 169 -22.05 13.13 -10.70
N THR A 170 -21.08 13.80 -10.10
CA THR A 170 -21.11 15.27 -9.92
C THR A 170 -20.17 16.02 -10.85
N SER A 171 -18.87 15.76 -10.77
CA SER A 171 -17.86 16.64 -11.35
C SER A 171 -16.81 15.95 -12.22
N PHE A 172 -16.75 14.61 -12.21
CA PHE A 172 -15.70 13.86 -12.91
C PHE A 172 -16.22 12.55 -13.56
N PRO A 173 -17.00 12.62 -14.65
CA PRO A 173 -17.71 11.45 -15.22
C PRO A 173 -16.82 10.28 -15.67
N GLN A 174 -15.60 10.58 -16.11
CA GLN A 174 -14.63 9.62 -16.66
C GLN A 174 -13.67 9.03 -15.60
N ILE A 175 -13.92 9.26 -14.31
CA ILE A 175 -13.02 8.87 -13.22
C ILE A 175 -12.86 7.35 -13.12
N ALA A 176 -13.91 6.59 -13.43
CA ALA A 176 -13.91 5.14 -13.34
C ALA A 176 -12.98 4.50 -14.39
N GLU A 177 -12.84 5.12 -15.56
CA GLU A 177 -11.93 4.67 -16.61
C GLU A 177 -10.46 5.04 -16.33
N LEU A 178 -10.22 5.97 -15.41
CA LEU A 178 -8.88 6.40 -15.03
C LEU A 178 -8.30 5.58 -13.87
N ILE A 179 -9.11 4.83 -13.11
CA ILE A 179 -8.68 4.01 -11.97
C ILE A 179 -9.07 2.54 -12.21
N ASP A 180 -8.13 1.62 -12.00
CA ASP A 180 -8.39 0.17 -12.10
C ASP A 180 -9.04 -0.39 -10.81
N TYR A 181 -10.18 0.19 -10.41
CA TYR A 181 -10.83 -0.10 -9.12
C TYR A 181 -11.28 -1.56 -8.99
N ASP A 182 -11.68 -2.19 -10.10
CA ASP A 182 -12.13 -3.59 -10.16
C ASP A 182 -11.00 -4.58 -9.80
N VAL A 183 -9.78 -4.28 -10.24
CA VAL A 183 -8.58 -5.07 -9.93
C VAL A 183 -8.29 -5.02 -8.43
N TYR A 184 -8.41 -3.84 -7.82
CA TYR A 184 -8.22 -3.69 -6.38
C TYR A 184 -9.40 -4.19 -5.55
N GLU A 185 -10.61 -4.18 -6.08
CA GLU A 185 -11.76 -4.79 -5.40
C GLU A 185 -11.55 -6.31 -5.27
N ASN A 186 -11.10 -6.97 -6.33
CA ASN A 186 -10.71 -8.38 -6.29
C ASN A 186 -9.54 -8.62 -5.30
N PHE A 187 -8.53 -7.75 -5.32
CA PHE A 187 -7.43 -7.80 -4.34
C PHE A 187 -7.96 -7.75 -2.89
N ASN A 188 -8.81 -6.77 -2.59
CA ASN A 188 -9.35 -6.55 -1.25
C ASN A 188 -10.21 -7.74 -0.79
N GLN A 189 -11.00 -8.34 -1.68
CA GLN A 189 -11.79 -9.54 -1.35
C GLN A 189 -10.89 -10.70 -0.91
N VAL A 190 -9.84 -10.99 -1.67
CA VAL A 190 -8.88 -12.04 -1.33
C VAL A 190 -8.11 -11.69 -0.06
N TYR A 191 -7.64 -10.45 0.07
CA TYR A 191 -6.87 -9.97 1.22
C TYR A 191 -7.66 -10.07 2.54
N LEU A 192 -8.93 -9.65 2.53
CA LEU A 192 -9.80 -9.71 3.71
C LEU A 192 -10.21 -11.16 4.03
N SER A 193 -10.46 -11.99 3.02
CA SER A 193 -10.72 -13.43 3.21
C SER A 193 -9.55 -14.14 3.91
N ILE A 194 -8.30 -13.79 3.56
CA ILE A 194 -7.11 -14.32 4.23
C ILE A 194 -7.00 -13.83 5.67
N ASN A 195 -7.11 -12.52 5.90
CA ASN A 195 -6.77 -11.91 7.19
C ASN A 195 -7.90 -11.98 8.24
N ASP A 196 -9.15 -11.94 7.80
CA ASP A 196 -10.29 -11.86 8.72
C ASP A 196 -11.06 -13.18 8.79
N ASP A 197 -11.21 -13.90 7.66
CA ASP A 197 -11.99 -15.15 7.60
C ASP A 197 -11.12 -16.41 7.67
N HIS A 198 -9.80 -16.26 7.53
CA HIS A 198 -8.85 -17.38 7.43
C HIS A 198 -9.24 -18.39 6.33
N ASP A 199 -9.87 -17.88 5.27
CA ASP A 199 -10.35 -18.65 4.13
C ASP A 199 -9.30 -18.70 3.02
N LEU A 200 -9.08 -19.91 2.49
CA LEU A 200 -8.07 -20.20 1.48
C LEU A 200 -8.68 -20.39 0.09
N ASP A 201 -10.00 -20.38 -0.06
CA ASP A 201 -10.66 -20.70 -1.32
C ASP A 201 -10.47 -19.59 -2.36
N LEU A 202 -10.65 -18.33 -1.97
CA LEU A 202 -10.47 -17.18 -2.87
C LEU A 202 -9.02 -17.04 -3.34
N ILE A 203 -8.05 -17.19 -2.44
CA ILE A 203 -6.63 -17.14 -2.81
C ILE A 203 -6.22 -18.34 -3.67
N SER A 204 -6.79 -19.53 -3.44
CA SER A 204 -6.55 -20.70 -4.27
C SER A 204 -7.13 -20.54 -5.68
N ALA A 205 -8.32 -19.95 -5.81
CA ALA A 205 -8.91 -19.61 -7.09
C ALA A 205 -8.01 -18.60 -7.84
N TRP A 206 -7.60 -17.52 -7.17
CA TRP A 206 -6.70 -16.52 -7.73
C TRP A 206 -5.34 -17.11 -8.15
N TYR A 207 -4.75 -18.00 -7.34
CA TYR A 207 -3.52 -18.71 -7.69
C TYR A 207 -3.69 -19.50 -9.00
N ASN A 208 -4.77 -20.26 -9.12
CA ASN A 208 -5.01 -21.10 -10.29
C ASN A 208 -5.18 -20.28 -11.57
N GLU A 209 -5.85 -19.12 -11.49
CA GLU A 209 -5.99 -18.21 -12.63
C GLU A 209 -4.65 -17.62 -13.08
N ASN A 210 -3.73 -17.40 -12.14
CA ASN A 210 -2.47 -16.69 -12.37
C ASN A 210 -1.23 -17.61 -12.35
N ARG A 211 -1.42 -18.94 -12.29
CA ARG A 211 -0.37 -19.95 -12.12
C ARG A 211 0.84 -19.77 -13.05
N ASN A 212 0.59 -19.48 -14.33
CA ASN A 212 1.68 -19.29 -15.30
C ASN A 212 2.45 -17.99 -15.06
N SER A 213 1.79 -16.94 -14.58
CA SER A 213 2.46 -15.69 -14.20
C SER A 213 3.27 -15.87 -12.93
N LEU A 214 2.71 -16.55 -11.93
CA LEU A 214 3.37 -16.87 -10.66
C LEU A 214 4.64 -17.71 -10.86
N LYS A 215 4.60 -18.69 -11.77
CA LYS A 215 5.79 -19.46 -12.15
C LYS A 215 6.91 -18.62 -12.76
N ARG A 216 6.58 -17.56 -13.51
CA ARG A 216 7.60 -16.68 -14.14
C ARG A 216 8.32 -15.79 -13.12
N ILE A 217 7.66 -15.48 -12.01
CA ILE A 217 8.23 -14.65 -10.94
C ILE A 217 8.80 -15.49 -9.78
N ASN A 218 8.89 -16.82 -9.93
CA ASN A 218 9.31 -17.76 -8.89
C ASN A 218 8.57 -17.54 -7.55
N SER A 219 7.25 -17.41 -7.62
CA SER A 219 6.41 -17.16 -6.43
C SER A 219 6.37 -18.37 -5.48
N ASN A 220 6.50 -18.09 -4.19
CA ASN A 220 6.34 -19.09 -3.11
C ASN A 220 4.88 -19.26 -2.64
N LEU A 221 3.92 -18.55 -3.24
CA LEU A 221 2.55 -18.46 -2.73
C LEU A 221 1.86 -19.83 -2.64
N GLN A 222 2.12 -20.74 -3.58
CA GLN A 222 1.53 -22.07 -3.54
C GLN A 222 1.93 -22.83 -2.26
N PHE A 223 3.20 -22.72 -1.87
CA PHE A 223 3.68 -23.31 -0.63
C PHE A 223 2.99 -22.68 0.58
N GLU A 224 2.88 -21.34 0.63
CA GLU A 224 2.23 -20.66 1.75
C GLU A 224 0.75 -21.06 1.91
N ILE A 225 0.01 -21.21 0.80
CA ILE A 225 -1.38 -21.68 0.82
C ILE A 225 -1.44 -23.10 1.40
N HIS A 226 -0.64 -24.02 0.89
CA HIS A 226 -0.60 -25.41 1.37
C HIS A 226 -0.16 -25.49 2.84
N TYR A 227 0.78 -24.65 3.24
CA TYR A 227 1.28 -24.62 4.61
C TYR A 227 0.21 -24.09 5.57
N CYS A 228 -0.49 -23.01 5.22
CA CYS A 228 -1.60 -22.51 6.02
C CYS A 228 -2.73 -23.54 6.10
N LYS A 229 -3.06 -24.22 4.99
CA LYS A 229 -4.06 -25.29 4.97
C LYS A 229 -3.68 -26.44 5.89
N TYR A 230 -2.44 -26.91 5.80
CA TYR A 230 -1.89 -27.95 6.68
C TYR A 230 -2.05 -27.56 8.14
N LEU A 231 -1.62 -26.37 8.53
CA LEU A 231 -1.74 -25.89 9.92
C LEU A 231 -3.19 -25.79 10.38
N SER A 232 -4.12 -25.37 9.50
CA SER A 232 -5.54 -25.34 9.84
C SER A 232 -6.14 -26.74 10.03
N MET A 233 -5.68 -27.75 9.29
CA MET A 233 -6.09 -29.16 9.51
C MET A 233 -5.52 -29.68 10.84
N VAL A 234 -4.28 -29.31 11.16
CA VAL A 234 -3.65 -29.63 12.43
C VAL A 234 -4.43 -29.03 13.60
N GLU A 235 -4.80 -27.74 13.55
CA GLU A 235 -5.63 -27.06 14.55
C GLU A 235 -7.00 -27.72 14.77
N LYS A 236 -7.62 -28.23 13.70
CA LYS A 236 -8.90 -28.95 13.77
C LYS A 236 -8.80 -30.35 14.39
N GLY A 237 -7.58 -30.88 14.56
CA GLY A 237 -7.35 -32.23 15.06
C GLY A 237 -7.45 -33.32 13.98
N GLU A 238 -7.51 -32.95 12.70
CA GLU A 238 -7.57 -33.86 11.54
C GLU A 238 -6.17 -34.44 11.23
N VAL A 239 -5.52 -35.08 12.23
CA VAL A 239 -4.08 -35.42 12.19
C VAL A 239 -3.72 -36.35 11.03
N ALA A 240 -4.50 -37.41 10.79
CA ALA A 240 -4.22 -38.38 9.72
C ALA A 240 -4.29 -37.72 8.33
N GLU A 241 -5.32 -36.90 8.11
CA GLU A 241 -5.54 -36.18 6.86
C GLU A 241 -4.47 -35.09 6.67
N ALA A 242 -4.08 -34.38 7.73
CA ALA A 242 -3.02 -33.39 7.70
C ALA A 242 -1.66 -34.01 7.31
N ILE A 243 -1.33 -35.19 7.83
CA ILE A 243 -0.11 -35.93 7.48
C ILE A 243 -0.13 -36.30 5.99
N GLU A 244 -1.24 -36.85 5.50
CA GLU A 244 -1.37 -37.24 4.10
C GLU A 244 -1.32 -36.02 3.15
N TYR A 245 -1.96 -34.93 3.56
CA TYR A 245 -1.91 -33.65 2.87
C TYR A 245 -0.48 -33.10 2.78
N CYS A 246 0.27 -33.16 3.89
CA CYS A 246 1.67 -32.72 3.94
C CYS A 246 2.55 -33.55 3.01
N LYS A 247 2.40 -34.89 3.01
CA LYS A 247 3.16 -35.77 2.10
C LYS A 247 2.89 -35.45 0.63
N THR A 248 1.63 -35.18 0.29
CA THR A 248 1.23 -34.95 -1.10
C THR A 248 1.60 -33.55 -1.59
N ASN A 249 1.34 -32.51 -0.79
CA ASN A 249 1.40 -31.11 -1.24
C ASN A 249 2.62 -30.34 -0.73
N LEU A 250 3.24 -30.73 0.39
CA LEU A 250 4.36 -29.99 1.00
C LEU A 250 5.71 -30.69 0.82
N ALA A 251 5.76 -32.02 0.85
CA ALA A 251 7.01 -32.77 0.68
C ALA A 251 7.78 -32.47 -0.62
N PRO A 252 7.14 -32.20 -1.78
CA PRO A 252 7.86 -31.83 -3.01
C PRO A 252 8.77 -30.61 -2.86
N TYR A 253 8.46 -29.69 -1.93
CA TYR A 253 9.25 -28.48 -1.67
C TYR A 253 10.55 -28.76 -0.86
N ALA A 254 10.74 -29.98 -0.35
CA ALA A 254 12.01 -30.40 0.26
C ALA A 254 13.09 -30.76 -0.78
N ASN A 255 12.71 -30.97 -2.05
CA ASN A 255 13.63 -31.40 -3.09
C ASN A 255 14.20 -30.20 -3.85
N ARG A 256 15.52 -30.03 -3.81
CA ARG A 256 16.24 -28.94 -4.50
C ARG A 256 16.04 -28.96 -6.01
N SER A 257 15.82 -30.12 -6.63
CA SER A 257 15.62 -30.23 -8.09
C SER A 257 14.31 -29.59 -8.58
N ASN A 258 13.38 -29.28 -7.67
CA ASN A 258 12.10 -28.66 -8.00
C ASN A 258 12.17 -27.13 -8.04
N TYR A 259 13.34 -26.55 -7.74
CA TYR A 259 13.57 -25.11 -7.74
C TYR A 259 14.46 -24.70 -8.90
N ASN A 260 14.22 -23.49 -9.41
CA ASN A 260 15.13 -22.85 -10.36
C ASN A 260 16.42 -22.43 -9.62
N VAL A 261 17.53 -22.33 -10.35
CA VAL A 261 18.82 -21.90 -9.79
C VAL A 261 18.72 -20.53 -9.13
N ASP A 262 17.88 -19.65 -9.68
CA ASP A 262 17.65 -18.30 -9.17
C ASP A 262 16.69 -18.24 -7.97
N ASP A 263 16.13 -19.39 -7.54
CA ASP A 263 15.10 -19.48 -6.50
C ASP A 263 15.52 -20.30 -5.27
N LEU A 264 16.83 -20.36 -5.01
CA LEU A 264 17.37 -21.13 -3.88
C LEU A 264 17.00 -20.54 -2.51
N VAL A 265 16.67 -19.26 -2.44
CA VAL A 265 16.20 -18.60 -1.20
C VAL A 265 14.89 -19.23 -0.72
N ASN A 266 13.92 -19.42 -1.62
CA ASN A 266 12.66 -20.08 -1.27
C ASN A 266 12.90 -21.54 -0.87
N TYR A 267 13.82 -22.25 -1.53
CA TYR A 267 14.18 -23.63 -1.15
C TYR A 267 14.67 -23.69 0.30
N GLU A 268 15.61 -22.83 0.69
CA GLU A 268 16.20 -22.84 2.03
C GLU A 268 15.15 -22.53 3.11
N GLN A 269 14.31 -21.51 2.87
CA GLN A 269 13.24 -21.13 3.80
C GLN A 269 12.18 -22.23 3.94
N ASN A 270 11.75 -22.82 2.83
CA ASN A 270 10.75 -23.89 2.83
C ASN A 270 11.30 -25.15 3.48
N LYS A 271 12.53 -25.56 3.15
CA LYS A 271 13.20 -26.72 3.77
C LYS A 271 13.28 -26.56 5.27
N LYS A 272 13.66 -25.38 5.77
CA LYS A 272 13.70 -25.10 7.21
C LYS A 272 12.32 -25.31 7.86
N ARG A 273 11.26 -24.73 7.28
CA ARG A 273 9.90 -24.93 7.79
C ARG A 273 9.46 -26.40 7.73
N LEU A 274 9.82 -27.12 6.67
CA LEU A 274 9.54 -28.54 6.51
C LEU A 274 10.25 -29.43 7.54
N THR A 275 11.44 -29.04 8.04
CA THR A 275 12.07 -29.77 9.15
C THR A 275 11.31 -29.62 10.48
N GLU A 276 10.50 -28.57 10.60
CA GLU A 276 9.75 -28.22 11.81
C GLU A 276 8.26 -28.62 11.74
N VAL A 277 7.76 -29.15 10.62
CA VAL A 277 6.32 -29.49 10.43
C VAL A 277 5.79 -30.53 11.41
N GLY A 278 6.65 -31.39 11.97
CA GLY A 278 6.24 -32.36 12.99
C GLY A 278 5.96 -31.72 14.36
N ALA A 279 6.58 -30.58 14.67
CA ALA A 279 6.47 -29.95 15.98
C ALA A 279 5.05 -29.46 16.34
N PRO A 280 4.28 -28.85 15.41
CA PRO A 280 2.85 -28.55 15.59
C PRO A 280 1.99 -29.75 16.04
N LEU A 281 2.24 -30.95 15.47
CA LEU A 281 1.51 -32.16 15.82
C LEU A 281 1.82 -32.62 17.25
N VAL A 282 3.09 -32.62 17.63
CA VAL A 282 3.55 -32.95 18.99
C VAL A 282 2.97 -31.98 20.03
N TYR A 283 2.90 -30.70 19.67
CA TYR A 283 2.37 -29.64 20.52
C TYR A 283 0.88 -29.82 20.86
N LEU A 284 0.03 -30.10 19.86
CA LEU A 284 -1.40 -30.29 20.10
C LEU A 284 -1.70 -31.53 20.96
N VAL A 285 -0.90 -32.58 20.82
CA VAL A 285 -1.02 -33.80 21.66
C VAL A 285 -0.70 -33.49 23.13
N LYS A 286 0.19 -32.52 23.40
CA LYS A 286 0.48 -32.08 24.78
C LYS A 286 -0.60 -31.18 25.39
N LEU A 287 -1.36 -30.46 24.56
CA LEU A 287 -2.41 -29.53 25.03
C LEU A 287 -3.80 -30.16 25.14
N THR A 288 -4.04 -31.28 24.46
CA THR A 288 -5.34 -31.95 24.50
C THR A 288 -5.45 -32.81 25.77
N PRO A 289 -6.39 -32.52 26.69
CA PRO A 289 -6.67 -33.44 27.78
C PRO A 289 -7.12 -34.79 27.20
N GLU A 290 -6.77 -35.89 27.87
CA GLU A 290 -6.84 -37.28 27.39
C GLU A 290 -8.21 -37.75 26.82
N THR A 291 -9.25 -36.92 26.89
CA THR A 291 -10.65 -37.29 26.68
C THR A 291 -11.21 -37.08 25.27
N LYS A 292 -10.46 -36.57 24.29
CA LYS A 292 -11.00 -36.30 22.92
C LYS A 292 -10.39 -37.08 21.74
N PHE A 293 -9.42 -37.97 21.95
CA PHE A 293 -8.87 -38.81 20.87
C PHE A 293 -9.30 -40.27 21.01
N THR A 294 -10.54 -40.55 20.61
CA THR A 294 -11.11 -41.91 20.49
C THR A 294 -10.68 -42.57 19.18
N SER A 295 -9.43 -43.01 19.08
CA SER A 295 -9.03 -44.12 18.21
C SER A 295 -7.62 -44.63 18.55
N ASP A 296 -7.44 -45.95 18.40
CA ASP A 296 -6.19 -46.67 18.63
C ASP A 296 -5.24 -46.45 17.45
N TYR A 297 -4.39 -45.42 17.55
CA TYR A 297 -3.30 -45.23 16.61
C TYR A 297 -1.93 -45.55 17.23
N PRO A 298 -1.03 -46.24 16.50
CA PRO A 298 0.29 -46.69 16.99
C PRO A 298 1.24 -45.58 17.48
N TRP A 299 1.03 -44.33 17.05
CA TRP A 299 1.90 -43.21 17.39
C TRP A 299 1.71 -42.69 18.83
N LYS A 300 0.67 -43.16 19.56
CA LYS A 300 0.40 -42.81 20.96
C LYS A 300 1.56 -43.11 21.92
N SER A 301 2.37 -44.15 21.67
CA SER A 301 3.46 -44.52 22.61
C SER A 301 4.65 -43.54 22.59
N LEU A 302 4.78 -42.74 21.53
CA LEU A 302 5.90 -41.81 21.32
C LEU A 302 5.67 -40.41 21.94
N LEU A 303 4.46 -40.13 22.44
CA LEU A 303 4.04 -38.77 22.83
C LEU A 303 3.52 -38.67 24.28
N LYS A 304 4.04 -39.49 25.21
CA LYS A 304 3.67 -39.36 26.62
C LYS A 304 4.05 -37.97 27.18
N PRO A 305 3.11 -37.24 27.80
CA PRO A 305 3.41 -35.94 28.38
C PRO A 305 4.29 -36.09 29.63
N SER A 306 5.35 -35.28 29.71
CA SER A 306 6.10 -35.04 30.94
C SER A 306 5.51 -33.79 31.59
N GLU A 307 5.06 -33.90 32.83
CA GLU A 307 4.22 -32.91 33.54
C GLU A 307 4.92 -31.59 33.89
N LYS A 308 6.21 -31.41 33.62
CA LYS A 308 6.94 -30.17 33.96
C LYS A 308 7.98 -29.84 32.90
N ALA A 309 7.60 -29.08 31.88
CA ALA A 309 8.56 -28.47 30.96
C ALA A 309 8.49 -26.93 31.06
N PRO A 310 9.61 -26.23 31.32
CA PRO A 310 9.64 -24.78 31.27
C PRO A 310 9.36 -24.30 29.85
N VAL A 311 8.78 -23.11 29.71
CA VAL A 311 8.49 -22.43 28.44
C VAL A 311 9.81 -22.22 27.68
N THR A 312 10.19 -23.19 26.84
CA THR A 312 11.39 -23.15 26.02
C THR A 312 11.14 -22.21 24.83
N PRO A 313 12.15 -21.53 24.25
CA PRO A 313 11.98 -20.69 23.04
C PRO A 313 11.24 -21.39 21.88
N MET A 314 11.38 -22.72 21.78
CA MET A 314 10.64 -23.58 20.84
C MET A 314 9.11 -23.51 21.04
N TYR A 315 8.63 -23.41 22.28
CA TYR A 315 7.20 -23.30 22.61
C TYR A 315 6.61 -21.96 22.16
N LEU A 316 7.35 -20.86 22.32
CA LEU A 316 6.93 -19.54 21.85
C LEU A 316 6.89 -19.46 20.31
N SER A 317 7.82 -20.13 19.63
CA SER A 317 7.80 -20.25 18.16
C SER A 317 6.54 -20.96 17.66
N LEU A 318 6.14 -22.04 18.33
CA LEU A 318 4.94 -22.81 18.00
C LEU A 318 3.65 -22.00 18.23
N ILE A 319 3.55 -21.27 19.35
CA ILE A 319 2.43 -20.35 19.60
C ILE A 319 2.35 -19.29 18.49
N LYS A 320 3.48 -18.72 18.07
CA LYS A 320 3.51 -17.75 16.97
C LYS A 320 3.05 -18.36 15.65
N LEU A 321 3.36 -19.63 15.40
CA LEU A 321 3.02 -20.34 14.18
C LEU A 321 1.51 -20.64 14.06
N PHE A 322 0.81 -20.84 15.18
CA PHE A 322 -0.65 -20.94 15.25
C PHE A 322 -1.37 -19.59 15.45
N SER A 323 -0.62 -18.49 15.63
CA SER A 323 -1.19 -17.14 15.73
C SER A 323 -1.52 -16.54 14.36
N ASP A 324 -2.21 -15.39 14.35
CA ASP A 324 -2.52 -14.59 13.15
C ASP A 324 -1.28 -14.18 12.33
N SER A 325 -0.08 -14.36 12.88
CA SER A 325 1.18 -14.12 12.16
C SER A 325 1.30 -14.94 10.87
N ARG A 326 0.71 -16.15 10.78
CA ARG A 326 0.77 -16.96 9.54
C ARG A 326 -0.08 -16.36 8.42
N TRP A 327 -1.27 -15.87 8.77
CA TRP A 327 -2.20 -15.24 7.82
C TRP A 327 -1.64 -13.92 7.31
N LYS A 328 -0.99 -13.15 8.20
CA LYS A 328 -0.21 -11.97 7.80
C LYS A 328 0.89 -12.32 6.79
N GLY A 329 1.66 -13.39 7.03
CA GLY A 329 2.69 -13.87 6.10
C GLY A 329 2.11 -14.27 4.73
N LEU A 330 1.01 -15.02 4.71
CA LEU A 330 0.30 -15.39 3.48
C LEU A 330 -0.23 -14.15 2.74
N SER A 331 -0.84 -13.21 3.46
CA SER A 331 -1.38 -11.97 2.88
C SER A 331 -0.27 -11.08 2.31
N GLN A 332 0.90 -11.05 2.95
CA GLN A 332 2.07 -10.32 2.45
C GLN A 332 2.60 -10.98 1.16
N CYS A 333 2.78 -12.30 1.16
CA CYS A 333 3.20 -13.03 -0.04
C CYS A 333 2.23 -12.82 -1.20
N PHE A 334 0.92 -12.89 -0.94
CA PHE A 334 -0.11 -12.57 -1.91
C PHE A 334 0.00 -11.12 -2.42
N THR A 335 0.20 -10.15 -1.53
CA THR A 335 0.32 -8.73 -1.90
C THR A 335 1.52 -8.49 -2.80
N GLU A 336 2.67 -9.06 -2.48
CA GLU A 336 3.89 -8.95 -3.28
C GLU A 336 3.73 -9.60 -4.66
N ASP A 337 3.10 -10.77 -4.73
CA ASP A 337 2.85 -11.43 -6.02
C ASP A 337 1.82 -10.68 -6.85
N PHE A 338 0.80 -10.13 -6.21
CA PHE A 338 -0.20 -9.30 -6.86
C PHE A 338 0.45 -8.05 -7.47
N THR A 339 1.27 -7.32 -6.70
CA THR A 339 1.94 -6.13 -7.23
C THR A 339 2.90 -6.45 -8.36
N LYS A 340 3.66 -7.55 -8.28
CA LYS A 340 4.54 -8.03 -9.35
C LYS A 340 3.80 -8.40 -10.63
N ILE A 341 2.67 -9.12 -10.52
CA ILE A 341 1.89 -9.57 -11.69
C ILE A 341 1.32 -8.38 -12.47
N TYR A 342 0.81 -7.37 -11.76
CA TYR A 342 0.15 -6.21 -12.38
C TYR A 342 1.11 -5.02 -12.62
N GLY A 343 2.39 -5.15 -12.24
CA GLY A 343 3.39 -4.08 -12.37
C GLY A 343 3.07 -2.86 -11.52
N LEU A 344 2.53 -3.07 -10.32
CA LEU A 344 2.14 -2.02 -9.39
C LEU A 344 3.31 -1.64 -8.48
N SER A 345 3.35 -0.36 -8.08
CA SER A 345 4.28 0.09 -7.05
C SER A 345 3.83 -0.38 -5.66
N ASN A 346 4.79 -0.81 -4.84
CA ASN A 346 4.58 -1.13 -3.43
C ASN A 346 4.36 0.13 -2.57
N THR A 347 4.65 1.33 -3.10
CA THR A 347 4.46 2.60 -2.42
C THR A 347 3.25 3.33 -2.96
N TYR A 348 2.44 3.90 -2.08
CA TYR A 348 1.32 4.77 -2.46
C TYR A 348 1.85 6.11 -2.98
N PRO A 349 1.59 6.50 -4.25
CA PRO A 349 2.09 7.76 -4.79
C PRO A 349 1.64 8.99 -3.99
N LEU A 350 0.42 8.96 -3.43
CA LEU A 350 -0.08 9.99 -2.53
C LEU A 350 0.85 10.22 -1.34
N LEU A 351 1.33 9.15 -0.69
CA LEU A 351 2.23 9.27 0.46
C LEU A 351 3.61 9.78 0.04
N VAL A 352 4.06 9.45 -1.17
CA VAL A 352 5.32 9.98 -1.72
C VAL A 352 5.21 11.49 -1.91
N TYR A 353 4.17 11.98 -2.58
CA TYR A 353 3.95 13.42 -2.78
C TYR A 353 3.77 14.17 -1.46
N LEU A 354 3.01 13.59 -0.53
CA LEU A 354 2.83 14.15 0.79
C LEU A 354 4.17 14.23 1.54
N SER A 355 5.00 13.18 1.47
CA SER A 355 6.32 13.18 2.12
C SER A 355 7.25 14.24 1.54
N ALA A 356 7.25 14.44 0.22
CA ALA A 356 8.02 15.50 -0.41
C ALA A 356 7.57 16.88 0.08
N GLY A 357 6.26 17.14 0.14
CA GLY A 357 5.70 18.39 0.65
C GLY A 357 5.91 18.59 2.16
N ILE A 358 5.80 17.54 2.98
CA ILE A 358 6.03 17.65 4.42
C ILE A 358 7.49 17.99 4.71
N SER A 359 8.44 17.46 3.93
CA SER A 359 9.87 17.73 4.15
C SER A 359 10.24 19.21 4.04
N SER A 360 9.54 19.98 3.20
CA SER A 360 9.74 21.43 3.10
C SER A 360 9.12 22.22 4.27
N LEU A 361 8.15 21.63 4.97
CA LEU A 361 7.48 22.23 6.13
C LEU A 361 8.06 21.76 7.48
N LYS A 362 8.74 20.62 7.50
CA LYS A 362 9.25 19.99 8.73
C LYS A 362 10.46 20.76 9.25
N THR A 363 10.28 21.50 10.33
CA THR A 363 11.36 22.24 11.01
C THR A 363 11.91 21.48 12.21
N LYS A 364 13.09 21.85 12.70
CA LYS A 364 13.64 21.29 13.96
C LYS A 364 12.73 21.57 15.16
N SER A 365 11.82 22.52 15.07
CA SER A 365 10.83 22.82 16.10
C SER A 365 9.60 21.91 16.04
N CYS A 366 9.38 21.13 14.98
CA CYS A 366 8.21 20.25 14.90
C CYS A 366 8.28 19.09 15.91
N TYR A 367 7.13 18.75 16.50
CA TYR A 367 6.90 17.69 17.49
C TYR A 367 5.45 17.20 17.38
N CYS A 368 5.12 16.07 18.00
CA CYS A 368 3.75 15.56 18.00
C CYS A 368 2.84 16.37 18.94
N ASN A 369 1.84 17.07 18.39
CA ASN A 369 0.82 17.78 19.18
C ASN A 369 -0.57 17.17 18.97
N GLN A 370 -1.07 16.43 19.97
CA GLN A 370 -2.39 15.80 19.93
C GLN A 370 -3.54 16.80 19.74
N GLN A 371 -3.38 18.05 20.17
CA GLN A 371 -4.40 19.10 20.00
C GLN A 371 -4.61 19.51 18.54
N ASN A 372 -3.66 19.19 17.66
CA ASN A 372 -3.71 19.53 16.23
C ASN A 372 -4.44 18.48 15.39
N THR A 373 -4.92 17.39 15.99
CA THR A 373 -5.70 16.40 15.24
C THR A 373 -7.01 17.02 14.74
N ILE A 374 -7.35 16.73 13.49
CA ILE A 374 -8.68 17.02 12.91
C ILE A 374 -9.71 15.96 13.30
N PHE A 375 -9.28 14.82 13.85
CA PHE A 375 -10.11 13.68 14.23
C PHE A 375 -10.46 13.70 15.71
N LYS A 376 -10.79 14.88 16.27
CA LYS A 376 -11.19 15.01 17.68
C LYS A 376 -12.36 14.06 17.96
N SER A 377 -12.11 12.98 18.69
CA SER A 377 -13.17 12.12 19.20
C SER A 377 -13.66 12.67 20.53
N ASP A 378 -14.98 12.81 20.71
CA ASP A 378 -15.60 13.21 21.99
C ASP A 378 -15.29 12.24 23.15
N ALA A 379 -14.75 11.06 22.86
CA ALA A 379 -14.21 10.17 23.87
C ALA A 379 -12.76 10.58 24.20
N GLY A 380 -12.57 11.17 25.39
CA GLY A 380 -11.27 11.48 26.00
C GLY A 380 -10.42 10.24 26.32
N ARG A 381 -10.11 9.41 25.32
CA ARG A 381 -9.02 8.46 25.40
C ARG A 381 -7.75 9.19 25.02
N ASP A 382 -6.99 9.56 26.05
CA ASP A 382 -5.57 9.87 25.92
C ASP A 382 -4.89 8.67 25.26
N VAL A 383 -4.70 8.73 23.94
CA VAL A 383 -3.74 7.88 23.22
C VAL A 383 -2.34 8.43 23.49
N SER A 384 -2.03 8.55 24.77
CA SER A 384 -0.69 8.77 25.28
C SER A 384 -0.10 7.40 25.51
N LEU A 385 1.00 7.13 24.81
CA LEU A 385 2.26 6.61 25.35
C LEU A 385 3.11 6.12 24.17
N ASN A 386 4.33 6.65 24.09
CA ASN A 386 5.48 6.11 23.34
C ASN A 386 5.77 6.60 21.90
N LEU A 387 5.30 7.76 21.44
CA LEU A 387 5.86 8.31 20.18
C LEU A 387 7.14 9.16 20.37
N ASP A 388 7.34 9.76 21.54
CA ASP A 388 8.48 10.67 21.78
C ASP A 388 9.55 10.12 22.73
N SER A 389 9.41 8.89 23.25
CA SER A 389 10.35 8.30 24.22
C SER A 389 11.79 8.09 23.70
N ASN A 390 12.02 8.18 22.39
CA ASN A 390 13.35 8.06 21.76
C ASN A 390 13.93 9.40 21.26
N SER A 391 13.31 10.52 21.59
CA SER A 391 13.88 11.83 21.28
C SER A 391 14.97 12.19 22.30
N TYR A 392 16.23 12.26 21.88
CA TYR A 392 17.36 12.83 22.64
C TYR A 392 17.20 14.34 22.97
N ARG A 393 15.99 14.90 22.83
CA ARG A 393 15.71 16.31 23.08
C ARG A 393 15.12 16.43 24.48
N ASP A 394 15.75 17.26 25.30
CA ASP A 394 15.21 17.69 26.57
C ASP A 394 13.91 18.50 26.33
N LEU A 395 12.78 17.83 26.56
CA LEU A 395 11.43 18.38 26.38
C LEU A 395 11.08 19.43 27.45
N SER A 396 11.85 19.49 28.55
CA SER A 396 11.56 20.39 29.68
C SER A 396 11.88 21.86 29.39
N LEU A 397 12.70 22.15 28.38
CA LEU A 397 13.19 23.50 28.12
C LEU A 397 12.78 24.11 26.77
N ARG A 398 12.33 23.31 25.77
CA ARG A 398 12.16 23.81 24.38
C ARG A 398 11.08 23.11 23.53
N GLY A 399 10.03 22.56 24.14
CA GLY A 399 8.87 22.10 23.38
C GLY A 399 7.98 23.28 22.95
N PRO A 400 7.67 23.52 21.65
CA PRO A 400 6.87 24.68 21.24
C PRO A 400 5.49 24.72 21.90
N ASN A 401 4.94 23.58 22.33
CA ASN A 401 3.65 23.54 23.02
C ASN A 401 3.63 24.34 24.32
N GLN A 402 4.75 24.42 25.05
CA GLN A 402 4.83 25.22 26.27
C GLN A 402 4.74 26.72 25.95
N TYR A 403 5.41 27.15 24.88
CA TYR A 403 5.34 28.52 24.36
C TYR A 403 3.91 28.90 23.95
N TYR A 404 3.24 28.03 23.18
CA TYR A 404 1.86 28.25 22.76
C TYR A 404 0.86 28.25 23.95
N LYS A 405 1.06 27.37 24.94
CA LYS A 405 0.28 27.36 26.18
C LYS A 405 0.42 28.65 26.98
N LEU A 406 1.64 29.16 27.15
CA LEU A 406 1.91 30.43 27.84
C LEU A 406 1.26 31.62 27.12
N LEU A 407 1.22 31.60 25.79
CA LEU A 407 0.57 32.64 24.98
C LEU A 407 -0.95 32.45 24.82
N HIS A 408 -1.55 31.42 25.44
CA HIS A 408 -2.94 31.02 25.21
C HIS A 408 -3.31 30.86 23.72
N LYS A 409 -2.36 30.39 22.90
CA LYS A 409 -2.51 30.18 21.45
C LYS A 409 -2.46 28.69 21.12
N ILE A 410 -3.10 28.30 20.02
CA ILE A 410 -3.03 26.93 19.49
C ILE A 410 -1.95 26.90 18.40
N ASN A 411 -1.03 25.93 18.49
CA ASN A 411 -0.08 25.67 17.42
C ASN A 411 -0.82 25.14 16.19
N GLN A 412 -0.91 25.89 15.09
CA GLN A 412 -1.60 25.40 13.89
C GLN A 412 -0.66 24.69 12.88
N CYS A 413 0.55 24.30 13.30
CA CYS A 413 1.48 23.62 12.42
C CYS A 413 0.89 22.27 11.93
N PRO A 414 0.73 22.08 10.60
CA PRO A 414 0.16 20.85 10.06
C PRO A 414 1.08 19.65 10.32
N VAL A 415 2.40 19.82 10.22
CA VAL A 415 3.39 18.76 10.49
C VAL A 415 3.33 18.27 11.93
N CYS A 416 2.91 19.12 12.88
CA CYS A 416 2.78 18.74 14.28
C CYS A 416 1.49 17.96 14.58
N SER A 417 0.57 17.81 13.63
CA SER A 417 -0.59 16.93 13.80
C SER A 417 -0.13 15.47 13.96
N PRO A 418 -0.76 14.63 14.81
CA PRO A 418 -0.33 13.25 15.00
C PRO A 418 -0.30 12.45 13.69
N GLU A 419 -1.22 12.75 12.78
CA GLU A 419 -1.39 12.10 11.49
C GLU A 419 -0.20 12.36 10.56
N LEU A 420 0.18 13.63 10.41
CA LEU A 420 1.29 14.03 9.54
C LEU A 420 2.65 13.83 10.23
N TYR A 421 2.71 13.94 11.56
CA TYR A 421 3.93 13.74 12.32
C TYR A 421 4.49 12.33 12.12
N ARG A 422 3.63 11.30 12.17
CA ARG A 422 4.02 9.90 11.91
C ARG A 422 4.64 9.72 10.52
N LEU A 423 4.06 10.34 9.49
CA LEU A 423 4.61 10.31 8.13
C LEU A 423 5.92 11.10 8.00
N SER A 424 6.08 12.12 8.85
CA SER A 424 7.25 12.99 8.82
C SER A 424 8.48 12.44 9.52
N GLN A 425 8.36 11.42 10.39
CA GLN A 425 9.41 11.02 11.34
C GLN A 425 10.78 10.84 10.68
N ASN A 426 10.82 10.09 9.58
CA ASN A 426 12.05 9.73 8.86
C ASN A 426 12.44 10.73 7.76
N LEU A 427 11.71 11.84 7.61
CA LEU A 427 12.00 12.85 6.60
C LEU A 427 13.08 13.83 7.07
N PRO A 428 13.89 14.38 6.15
CA PRO A 428 14.83 15.45 6.48
C PRO A 428 14.07 16.69 6.99
N TYR A 429 14.77 17.51 7.77
CA TYR A 429 14.28 18.83 8.15
C TYR A 429 14.51 19.82 7.01
N ALA A 430 13.58 20.75 6.82
CA ALA A 430 13.74 21.87 5.92
C ALA A 430 15.02 22.64 6.25
N GLN A 431 15.82 22.95 5.23
CA GLN A 431 16.94 23.86 5.35
C GLN A 431 16.39 25.29 5.41
N LEU A 432 16.23 25.80 6.62
CA LEU A 432 15.94 27.23 6.83
C LEU A 432 17.25 27.99 6.60
N ILE A 433 17.39 28.62 5.42
CA ILE A 433 18.53 29.49 5.08
C ILE A 433 18.35 30.90 5.67
N THR A 434 17.15 31.24 6.13
CA THR A 434 16.90 32.55 6.74
C THR A 434 17.20 32.49 8.23
N SER A 435 18.15 33.32 8.69
CA SER A 435 18.16 33.78 10.07
C SER A 435 16.80 34.44 10.32
N ILE A 436 15.91 33.75 11.03
CA ILE A 436 14.50 34.16 11.23
C ILE A 436 14.43 35.51 12.00
N PHE A 437 15.55 35.93 12.59
CA PHE A 437 15.66 37.14 13.39
C PHE A 437 16.77 38.04 12.84
N ASP A 438 16.40 39.28 12.50
CA ASP A 438 17.36 40.36 12.30
C ASP A 438 17.92 40.76 13.68
N ASN A 439 19.25 40.75 13.81
CA ASN A 439 19.97 41.06 15.05
C ASN A 439 19.38 40.37 16.32
N PRO A 440 19.43 39.04 16.41
CA PRO A 440 18.87 38.34 17.56
C PRO A 440 19.70 38.59 18.83
N PHE A 441 19.02 38.87 19.94
CA PHE A 441 19.61 38.94 21.28
C PHE A 441 19.00 37.86 22.17
N LYS A 442 19.86 37.22 22.96
CA LYS A 442 19.51 36.24 23.98
C LYS A 442 19.40 36.94 25.33
N LEU A 443 18.24 36.86 25.97
CA LEU A 443 18.00 37.31 27.34
C LEU A 443 18.65 36.35 28.36
N PRO A 444 18.88 36.77 29.62
CA PRO A 444 19.45 35.92 30.68
C PRO A 444 18.68 34.63 30.94
N ASN A 445 17.35 34.65 30.80
CA ASN A 445 16.51 33.46 30.90
C ASN A 445 16.60 32.51 29.68
N GLY A 446 17.38 32.88 28.66
CA GLY A 446 17.68 32.07 27.49
C GLY A 446 16.76 32.28 26.28
N ASN A 447 15.72 33.12 26.39
CA ASN A 447 14.84 33.46 25.29
C ASN A 447 15.54 34.38 24.28
N ILE A 448 15.23 34.21 22.98
CA ILE A 448 15.88 34.95 21.90
C ILE A 448 14.84 35.73 21.11
N TYR A 449 15.06 37.03 20.94
CA TYR A 449 14.18 37.94 20.20
C TYR A 449 14.98 38.84 19.25
N PRO A 450 14.39 39.33 18.15
CA PRO A 450 14.92 40.48 17.42
C PRO A 450 15.02 41.67 18.37
N PHE A 451 16.15 42.37 18.34
CA PHE A 451 16.35 43.52 19.22
C PHE A 451 15.24 44.58 19.06
N ASP A 452 14.81 44.84 17.82
CA ASP A 452 13.76 45.82 17.51
C ASP A 452 12.41 45.49 18.17
N LYS A 453 12.12 44.20 18.41
CA LYS A 453 10.90 43.77 19.10
C LYS A 453 10.97 43.95 20.61
N LEU A 454 12.17 43.87 21.19
CA LEU A 454 12.37 44.16 22.63
C LEU A 454 12.21 45.67 22.91
N LEU A 455 12.47 46.52 21.92
CA LEU A 455 12.32 47.97 22.02
C LEU A 455 10.87 48.46 21.78
N ASN A 456 10.05 47.68 21.06
CA ASN A 456 8.66 48.02 20.72
C ASN A 456 7.65 46.97 21.22
N PRO A 457 7.42 46.85 22.54
CA PRO A 457 6.41 45.96 23.09
C PRO A 457 4.95 46.46 22.88
N ILE A 458 4.00 45.56 23.10
CA ILE A 458 2.57 45.70 22.72
C ILE A 458 1.86 46.79 23.54
N ASP A 459 2.29 47.04 24.78
CA ASP A 459 1.71 48.05 25.68
C ASP A 459 2.61 49.28 25.79
N LYS A 460 2.27 50.35 25.04
CA LYS A 460 3.15 51.53 24.85
C LYS A 460 3.39 52.36 26.12
N ALA A 461 2.49 52.33 27.11
CA ALA A 461 2.49 53.30 28.21
C ALA A 461 3.52 53.01 29.33
N GLU A 462 3.71 51.75 29.71
CA GLU A 462 4.70 51.38 30.77
C GLU A 462 6.10 51.12 30.19
N SER A 463 6.15 50.75 28.91
CA SER A 463 7.35 50.27 28.22
C SER A 463 8.36 51.35 27.85
N GLU A 464 7.90 52.56 27.50
CA GLU A 464 8.80 53.69 27.21
C GLU A 464 9.69 54.05 28.41
N ASN A 465 9.19 53.85 29.64
CA ASN A 465 9.96 54.08 30.86
C ASN A 465 10.98 52.98 31.17
N VAL A 466 10.75 51.75 30.67
CA VAL A 466 11.65 50.60 30.86
C VAL A 466 12.84 50.70 29.90
N VAL A 467 12.57 51.02 28.62
CA VAL A 467 13.62 51.18 27.60
C VAL A 467 14.51 52.40 27.89
N ARG A 468 13.94 53.52 28.36
CA ARG A 468 14.72 54.70 28.78
C ARG A 468 15.66 54.45 29.98
N LYS A 469 15.43 53.37 30.75
CA LYS A 469 16.28 52.95 31.88
C LYS A 469 17.30 51.87 31.49
N GLY A 470 17.51 51.61 30.19
CA GLY A 470 18.44 50.59 29.72
C GLY A 470 17.99 49.15 30.00
N LYS A 471 16.68 48.94 30.15
CA LYS A 471 16.09 47.63 30.46
C LYS A 471 15.17 47.17 29.33
N VAL A 472 15.05 45.86 29.18
CA VAL A 472 14.12 45.20 28.25
C VAL A 472 13.23 44.24 29.03
N GLN A 473 11.96 44.18 28.65
CA GLN A 473 11.01 43.24 29.22
C GLN A 473 10.86 42.06 28.28
N ASP A 474 10.95 40.85 28.82
CA ASP A 474 10.64 39.63 28.09
C ASP A 474 9.14 39.63 27.74
N PRO A 475 8.77 39.62 26.45
CA PRO A 475 7.36 39.59 26.03
C PRO A 475 6.59 38.35 26.47
N LEU A 476 7.27 37.28 26.88
CA LEU A 476 6.67 35.99 27.27
C LEU A 476 6.58 35.79 28.77
N THR A 477 7.66 36.05 29.51
CA THR A 477 7.70 35.86 30.97
C THR A 477 7.34 37.12 31.75
N GLN A 478 7.30 38.28 31.08
CA GLN A 478 7.16 39.61 31.68
C GLN A 478 8.32 40.00 32.62
N GLU A 479 9.39 39.21 32.70
CA GLU A 479 10.61 39.50 33.45
C GLU A 479 11.37 40.67 32.84
N ILE A 480 12.02 41.49 33.67
CA ILE A 480 12.75 42.68 33.22
C ILE A 480 14.25 42.43 33.39
N PHE A 481 15.01 42.61 32.31
CA PHE A 481 16.46 42.43 32.25
C PHE A 481 17.17 43.72 31.83
N PHE A 482 18.44 43.88 32.19
CA PHE A 482 19.26 44.95 31.63
C PHE A 482 19.73 44.58 30.22
N ILE A 483 19.81 45.58 29.34
CA ILE A 483 20.29 45.39 27.96
C ILE A 483 21.73 44.87 27.96
N ASP A 484 22.55 45.30 28.92
CA ASP A 484 23.96 44.88 29.06
C ASP A 484 24.12 43.38 29.36
N ASP A 485 23.11 42.76 29.97
CA ASP A 485 23.10 41.31 30.26
C ASP A 485 22.64 40.47 29.05
N CYS A 486 22.17 41.12 27.98
CA CYS A 486 21.67 40.45 26.79
C CYS A 486 22.80 40.16 25.81
N VAL A 487 22.89 38.93 25.32
CA VAL A 487 23.98 38.49 24.43
C VAL A 487 23.52 38.48 22.99
N ARG A 488 24.20 39.21 22.11
CA ARG A 488 23.96 39.13 20.66
C ARG A 488 24.28 37.72 20.15
N VAL A 489 23.34 37.13 19.44
CA VAL A 489 23.49 35.82 18.80
C VAL A 489 23.90 36.07 17.35
N PHE A 490 25.06 35.56 16.94
CA PHE A 490 25.46 35.60 15.54
C PHE A 490 24.83 34.42 14.78
N PRO A 491 24.41 34.60 13.52
CA PRO A 491 23.99 33.47 12.70
C PRO A 491 25.18 32.52 12.54
N ALA A 492 24.94 31.23 12.77
CA ALA A 492 25.91 30.15 12.57
C ALA A 492 25.88 29.65 11.12
#